data_AF-A0A2G6ESZ6-F1
#
_entry.id   AF-A0A2G6ESZ6-F1
#
_cell.length_a   1.000
_cell.length_b   1.000
_cell.length_c   1.000
_cell.angle_alpha   90.00
_cell.angle_beta   90.00
_cell.angle_gamma   90.00
#
_symmetry.space_group_name_H-M   'P 1'
#
loop_
_entity.id
_entity.type
_entity.pdbx_description
1 polymer ?
#
loop_
_entity_poly.entity_id
_entity_poly.type
_entity_poly.pdbx_seq_one_letter_code
_entity_poly.pdbx_strand_id
1 'polypeptide(L)' 'MIGDQELRRELVDLLNDHKGKIRHLLAKRLSTRTVPEMTFKYDESVEYGARMEKLLHDIVEDDAHKQDKQ' A
#
# COMPACT_ATOMS: atom_id res chain seq x y z
N MET A 1 10.77 -0.57 8.59
CA MET A 1 9.51 -0.15 7.95
C MET A 1 9.18 1.23 8.49
N ILE A 2 8.84 2.21 7.64
CA ILE A 2 8.73 3.63 8.01
C ILE A 2 7.82 3.75 9.24
N GLY A 3 8.43 3.91 10.41
CA GLY A 3 7.81 3.76 11.73
C GLY A 3 7.07 5.02 12.18
N ASP A 4 6.73 5.88 11.25
CA ASP A 4 6.19 7.19 11.55
C ASP A 4 4.87 7.36 10.79
N GLN A 5 3.79 6.92 11.44
CA GLN A 5 2.41 7.05 10.93
C GLN A 5 2.06 8.52 10.68
N GLU A 6 2.68 9.43 11.43
CA GLU A 6 2.50 10.87 11.29
C GLU A 6 3.15 11.35 9.99
N LEU A 7 4.41 10.95 9.74
CA LEU A 7 5.09 11.20 8.47
C LEU A 7 4.33 10.64 7.26
N ARG A 8 3.74 9.45 7.39
CA ARG A 8 2.93 8.85 6.32
C ARG A 8 1.72 9.72 5.98
N ARG A 9 1.03 10.23 7.00
CA ARG A 9 -0.12 11.14 6.82
C ARG A 9 0.31 12.46 6.20
N GLU A 10 1.35 13.08 6.75
CA GLU A 10 1.90 14.34 6.23
C GLU A 10 2.28 14.23 4.75
N LEU A 11 2.93 13.13 4.37
CA LEU A 11 3.31 12.89 2.98
C LEU A 11 2.11 12.72 2.06
N VAL A 12 1.07 12.00 2.50
CA VAL A 12 -0.18 11.85 1.74
C VAL A 12 -0.91 13.18 1.60
N ASP A 13 -0.95 13.99 2.65
CA ASP A 13 -1.56 15.31 2.62
C ASP A 13 -0.82 16.23 1.65
N LEU A 14 0.52 16.25 1.70
CA LEU A 14 1.36 17.00 0.77
C LEU A 14 1.12 16.61 -0.69
N LEU A 15 0.97 15.31 -0.98
CA LEU A 15 0.66 14.81 -2.32
C LEU A 15 -0.74 15.25 -2.78
N ASN A 16 -1.72 15.24 -1.88
CA ASN A 16 -3.07 15.70 -2.16
C ASN A 16 -3.12 17.22 -2.42
N ASP A 17 -2.33 18.02 -1.71
CA ASP A 17 -2.19 19.46 -1.97
C ASP A 17 -1.61 19.74 -3.36
N HIS A 18 -0.66 18.90 -3.80
CA HIS A 18 0.02 19.06 -5.09
C HIS A 18 -0.64 18.30 -6.26
N LYS A 19 -1.79 17.66 -6.04
CA LYS A 19 -2.49 16.82 -7.04
C LYS A 19 -2.79 17.56 -8.34
N GLY A 20 -3.07 18.86 -8.28
CA GLY A 20 -3.35 19.68 -9.48
C GLY A 20 -2.15 19.79 -10.41
N LYS A 21 -0.94 19.95 -9.84
CA LYS A 21 0.32 19.99 -10.60
C LYS A 21 0.62 18.64 -11.23
N ILE A 22 0.41 17.55 -10.48
CA ILE A 22 0.60 16.19 -10.96
C ILE A 22 -0.36 15.90 -12.13
N ARG A 23 -1.64 16.27 -11.98
CA ARG A 23 -2.64 16.16 -13.05
C ARG A 23 -2.23 16.93 -14.30
N HIS A 24 -1.72 18.15 -14.16
CA HIS A 24 -1.24 18.96 -15.29
C HIS A 24 -0.09 18.28 -16.03
N LEU A 25 0.86 17.69 -15.30
CA LEU A 25 1.97 16.95 -15.91
C LEU A 25 1.48 15.67 -16.61
N LEU A 26 0.52 14.95 -16.01
CA LEU A 26 -0.10 13.78 -16.63
C LEU A 26 -0.88 14.14 -17.89
N ALA A 27 -1.60 15.25 -17.89
CA ALA A 27 -2.36 15.72 -19.05
C ALA A 27 -1.45 16.03 -20.26
N LYS A 28 -0.19 16.42 -20.03
CA LYS A 28 0.78 16.61 -21.10
C LYS A 28 1.32 15.32 -21.70
N ARG A 29 1.22 14.20 -20.99
CA ARG A 29 1.84 12.91 -21.37
C ARG A 29 0.81 11.85 -21.80
N LEU A 30 -0.39 11.89 -21.24
CA LEU A 30 -1.46 10.97 -21.58
C LEU A 30 -2.21 11.44 -22.82
N SER A 31 -2.53 10.53 -23.74
CA SER A 31 -3.36 10.80 -24.94
C SER A 31 -4.87 10.91 -24.60
N THR A 32 -5.20 11.04 -23.32
CA THR A 32 -6.59 11.09 -22.84
C THR A 32 -7.15 12.49 -22.98
N ARG A 33 -8.40 12.60 -23.46
CA ARG A 33 -9.10 13.88 -23.62
C ARG A 33 -9.19 14.68 -22.31
N THR A 34 -9.39 14.01 -21.18
CA THR A 34 -9.46 14.63 -19.85
C THR A 34 -8.76 13.73 -18.84
N VAL A 35 -7.89 14.31 -18.01
CA VAL A 35 -7.33 13.61 -16.84
C VAL A 35 -8.23 13.89 -15.63
N PRO A 36 -8.76 12.85 -14.95
CA PRO A 36 -9.65 13.03 -13.82
C PRO A 36 -8.94 13.66 -12.60
N GLU A 37 -9.73 14.09 -11.61
CA GLU A 37 -9.21 14.42 -10.28
C GLU A 37 -8.57 13.18 -9.65
N MET A 38 -7.43 13.38 -8.99
CA MET A 38 -6.67 12.33 -8.33
C MET A 38 -6.85 12.40 -6.82
N THR A 39 -6.77 11.25 -6.16
CA THR A 39 -6.74 11.15 -4.70
C THR A 39 -5.58 10.24 -4.31
N PHE A 40 -4.72 10.71 -3.42
CA PHE A 40 -3.61 9.90 -2.90
C PHE A 40 -4.02 9.27 -1.57
N LYS A 41 -3.72 7.98 -1.42
CA LYS A 41 -3.96 7.19 -0.21
C LYS A 41 -2.75 6.29 0.03
N TYR A 42 -2.38 6.10 1.29
CA TYR A 42 -1.38 5.11 1.65
C TYR A 42 -2.01 3.72 1.63
N ASP A 43 -1.31 2.73 1.08
CA ASP A 43 -1.78 1.35 0.99
C ASP A 43 -1.25 0.51 2.16
N GLU A 44 -2.13 0.20 3.11
CA GLU A 44 -1.82 -0.65 4.27
C GLU A 44 -1.91 -2.15 3.92
N SER A 45 -2.46 -2.52 2.75
CA SER A 45 -2.68 -3.91 2.39
C SER A 45 -1.39 -4.70 2.23
N VAL A 46 -0.27 -4.04 1.90
CA VAL A 46 1.05 -4.66 1.79
C VAL A 46 1.57 -5.14 3.14
N GLU A 47 1.51 -4.27 4.17
CA GLU A 47 1.90 -4.65 5.54
C GLU A 47 0.96 -5.74 6.09
N TYR A 48 -0.34 -5.63 5.79
CA TYR A 48 -1.32 -6.64 6.18
C TYR A 48 -1.07 -8.00 5.50
N GLY A 49 -0.77 -8.01 4.20
CA GLY A 49 -0.46 -9.21 3.43
C GLY A 49 0.78 -9.93 3.96
N ALA A 50 1.85 -9.21 4.26
CA ALA A 50 3.05 -9.79 4.88
C ALA A 50 2.75 -10.44 6.25
N ARG A 51 1.87 -9.83 7.06
CA ARG A 51 1.43 -10.44 8.33
C ARG A 51 0.60 -11.70 8.10
N MET A 52 -0.30 -11.69 7.11
CA MET A 52 -1.10 -12.85 6.75
C MET A 52 -0.24 -14.01 6.26
N GLU A 53 0.73 -13.74 5.37
CA GLU A 53 1.65 -14.74 4.84
C GLU A 53 2.45 -15.39 5.96
N LYS A 54 2.96 -14.59 6.90
CA LYS A 54 3.62 -15.10 8.10
C LYS A 54 2.69 -16.00 8.92
N LEU A 55 1.47 -15.54 9.22
CA LEU A 55 0.51 -16.31 10.01
C LEU A 55 0.14 -17.64 9.35
N LEU A 56 -0.03 -17.64 8.02
CA LEU A 56 -0.29 -18.85 7.25
C LEU A 56 0.90 -19.81 7.31
N HIS A 57 2.12 -19.30 7.21
CA HIS A 57 3.33 -20.11 7.34
C HIS A 57 3.43 -20.75 8.73
N ASP A 58 3.24 -19.95 9.78
CA ASP A 58 3.29 -20.40 11.17
C ASP A 58 2.25 -21.53 11.41
N ILE A 59 1.03 -21.41 10.86
CA ILE A 59 -0.02 -22.44 10.95
C ILE A 59 0.39 -23.73 10.24
N VAL A 60 0.95 -23.63 9.03
CA VAL A 60 1.37 -24.80 8.24
C VAL A 60 2.51 -25.55 8.93
N GLU A 61 3.48 -24.85 9.52
CA GLU A 61 4.55 -25.46 10.31
C GLU A 61 4.00 -26.18 11.55
N ASP A 62 3.06 -25.56 12.26
CA ASP A 62 2.41 -26.14 13.45
C ASP A 62 1.63 -27.43 13.11
N ASP A 63 0.93 -27.46 11.97
CA ASP A 63 0.20 -28.64 11.51
C ASP A 63 1.14 -29.76 11.05
N ALA A 64 2.26 -29.42 10.38
CA ALA A 64 3.28 -30.40 10.01
C ALA A 64 3.92 -31.05 11.26
N HIS A 65 4.21 -30.27 12.29
CA HIS A 65 4.76 -30.76 13.55
C HIS A 65 3.80 -31.64 14.36
N LYS A 66 2.48 -31.51 14.17
CA LYS A 66 1.47 -32.38 14.81
C LYS A 66 1.32 -33.73 14.10
N GLN A 67 1.54 -33.79 12.79
CA GLN A 67 1.44 -35.04 12.03
C GLN A 67 2.64 -35.97 12.24
N ASP A 68 3.82 -35.44 12.55
CA ASP A 68 5.04 -36.23 12.81
C ASP A 68 5.03 -36.92 14.20
N LYS A 69 4.11 -36.54 15.09
CA LYS A 69 3.96 -37.09 16.45
C LYS A 69 2.83 -38.13 16.60
N GLN A 70 2.17 -38.53 15.50
CA GLN A 70 1.06 -39.48 15.49
C GLN A 70 1.47 -40.83 14.90
#